data_AF-A0A0K1R7F3-F1
#
_entry.id   AF-A0A0K1R7F3-F1
#
_cell.length_a   1.000
_cell.length_b   1.000
_cell.length_c   1.000
_cell.angle_alpha   90.00
_cell.angle_beta   90.00
_cell.angle_gamma   90.00
#
_symmetry.space_group_name_H-M   'P 1'
#
loop_
_entity.id
_entity.type
_entity.pdbx_description
1 polymer ?
#
loop_
_entity_poly.entity_id
_entity_poly.type
_entity_poly.pdbx_seq_one_letter_code
_entity_poly.pdbx_strand_id
1 'polypeptide(L)'
;VSSLNVQLRKELDLFASLVHCFNLKGLPTRHENVDIVVIRENTEGEYAGLEHEVVPGVVESLKVITKFCSERIAKYAFEYAYLNNRKKVTAVHKANIMKLADGLFLESCREVAKKYPGI
;
A
#
# COMPACT_ATOMS: atom_id res chain seq x y z
N VAL A 1 7.99 -17.14 12.29
CA VAL A 1 7.21 -16.63 13.45
C VAL A 1 6.30 -15.51 12.95
N SER A 2 4.98 -15.63 13.06
CA SER A 2 4.06 -14.57 12.64
C SER A 2 4.07 -13.42 13.65
N SER A 3 4.13 -12.18 13.16
CA SER A 3 4.01 -11.00 14.02
C SER A 3 2.59 -10.89 14.57
N LEU A 4 2.44 -10.67 15.89
CA LEU A 4 1.14 -10.46 16.53
C LEU A 4 0.37 -9.29 15.89
N ASN A 5 1.07 -8.25 15.47
CA ASN A 5 0.46 -7.11 14.77
C ASN A 5 -0.12 -7.51 13.41
N VAL A 6 0.54 -8.41 12.69
CA VAL A 6 0.06 -8.92 11.39
C VAL A 6 -1.15 -9.84 11.59
N GLN A 7 -1.13 -10.66 12.64
CA GLN A 7 -2.30 -11.47 13.01
C GLN A 7 -3.52 -10.61 13.31
N LEU A 8 -3.37 -9.60 14.18
CA LEU A 8 -4.45 -8.68 14.52
C LEU A 8 -5.03 -7.98 13.29
N ARG A 9 -4.17 -7.52 12.36
CA ARG A 9 -4.62 -6.88 11.11
C ARG A 9 -5.40 -7.82 10.21
N LYS A 10 -5.00 -9.09 10.13
CA LYS A 10 -5.69 -10.11 9.32
C LYS A 10 -7.02 -10.53 9.95
N GLU A 11 -7.05 -10.77 11.26
CA GLU A 11 -8.26 -11.18 11.98
C GLU A 11 -9.35 -10.11 11.97
N LEU A 12 -8.96 -8.84 12.02
CA LEU A 12 -9.88 -7.69 12.01
C LEU A 12 -10.07 -7.07 10.60
N ASP A 13 -9.49 -7.67 9.55
CA ASP A 13 -9.44 -7.13 8.17
C ASP A 13 -9.06 -5.64 8.09
N LEU A 14 -8.05 -5.22 8.87
CA LEU A 14 -7.51 -3.86 8.88
C LEU A 14 -6.60 -3.61 7.67
N PHE A 15 -7.20 -3.60 6.48
CA PHE A 15 -6.47 -3.64 5.21
C PHE A 15 -5.77 -2.35 4.80
N ALA A 16 -6.24 -1.21 5.28
CA ALA A 16 -5.65 0.09 5.00
C ALA A 16 -4.86 0.61 6.21
N SER A 17 -3.56 0.81 6.03
CA SER A 17 -2.74 1.59 6.96
C SER A 17 -2.61 3.01 6.44
N LEU A 18 -3.00 4.00 7.24
CA LEU A 18 -2.92 5.41 6.91
C LEU A 18 -1.94 6.12 7.83
N VAL A 19 -1.00 6.86 7.25
CA VAL A 19 -0.05 7.70 7.98
C VAL A 19 -0.09 9.10 7.39
N HIS A 20 -0.37 10.09 8.23
CA HIS A 20 -0.32 11.51 7.85
C HIS A 20 1.01 12.10 8.32
N CYS A 21 1.89 12.41 7.37
CA CYS A 21 3.17 13.05 7.59
C CYS A 21 3.01 14.55 7.32
N PHE A 22 3.03 15.36 8.37
CA PHE A 22 2.92 16.82 8.26
C PHE A 22 3.82 17.53 9.27
N ASN A 23 4.21 18.76 8.95
CA ASN A 23 4.96 19.58 9.91
C ASN A 23 4.06 20.06 11.04
N LEU A 24 4.54 19.95 12.28
CA LEU A 24 3.89 20.54 13.46
C LEU A 24 4.31 21.99 13.64
N LYS A 25 3.34 22.88 13.85
CA LYS A 25 3.61 24.30 14.07
C LYS A 25 4.49 24.48 15.31
N GLY A 26 5.61 25.19 15.16
CA GLY A 26 6.57 25.45 16.23
C GLY A 26 7.62 24.37 16.45
N LEU A 27 7.58 23.27 15.68
CA LEU A 27 8.63 22.24 15.72
C LEU A 27 9.51 22.35 14.46
N PRO A 28 10.72 22.94 14.56
CA PRO A 28 11.60 23.05 13.42
C PRO A 28 12.09 21.66 12.98
N THR A 29 12.09 21.42 11.67
CA THR A 29 12.62 20.21 11.06
C THR A 29 13.38 20.56 9.78
N ARG A 30 14.14 19.62 9.21
CA ARG A 30 14.90 19.85 7.97
C ARG A 30 14.02 20.20 6.77
N HIS A 31 12.78 19.70 6.73
CA HIS A 31 11.88 19.86 5.59
C HIS A 31 10.65 20.66 6.01
N GLU A 32 10.33 21.69 5.23
CA GLU A 32 9.20 22.58 5.49
C GLU A 32 8.06 22.31 4.50
N ASN A 33 6.83 22.71 4.88
CA ASN A 33 5.62 22.59 4.06
C ASN A 33 5.32 21.14 3.61
N VAL A 34 5.67 20.17 4.45
CA VAL A 34 5.33 18.77 4.28
C VAL A 34 3.88 18.56 4.70
N ASP A 35 3.09 18.02 3.78
CA ASP A 35 1.73 17.54 4.03
C ASP A 35 1.44 16.38 3.08
N ILE A 36 1.76 15.16 3.52
CA ILE A 36 1.70 13.94 2.73
C ILE A 36 0.92 12.89 3.50
N VAL A 37 0.03 12.18 2.83
CA VAL A 37 -0.65 11.01 3.38
C VAL A 37 -0.18 9.77 2.66
N VAL A 38 0.28 8.79 3.42
CA VAL A 38 0.70 7.47 2.93
C VAL A 38 -0.41 6.47 3.27
N ILE A 39 -0.95 5.84 2.25
CA ILE A 39 -1.94 4.76 2.38
C ILE A 39 -1.29 3.49 1.86
N ARG A 40 -1.24 2.46 2.71
CA ARG A 40 -0.54 1.20 2.44
C ARG A 40 -1.46 0.01 2.68
N GLU A 41 -1.44 -0.93 1.74
CA GLU A 41 -2.06 -2.25 1.89
C GLU A 41 -1.36 -3.01 3.03
N ASN A 42 -2.14 -3.66 3.88
CA ASN A 42 -1.65 -4.16 5.17
C ASN A 42 -1.91 -5.67 5.41
N THR A 43 -2.48 -6.40 4.43
CA THR A 43 -2.86 -7.81 4.56
C THR A 43 -2.05 -8.77 3.71
N GLU A 44 -1.45 -8.30 2.61
CA GLU A 44 -0.70 -9.11 1.65
C GLU A 44 0.70 -8.53 1.36
N GLY A 45 1.25 -8.81 0.18
CA GLY A 45 2.61 -8.43 -0.20
C GLY A 45 3.66 -9.26 0.51
N GLU A 46 4.72 -8.60 0.96
CA GLU A 46 5.83 -9.21 1.69
C GLU A 46 5.40 -9.71 3.08
N TYR A 47 4.24 -9.26 3.59
CA TYR A 47 3.66 -9.73 4.85
C TYR A 47 2.81 -11.01 4.71
N ALA A 48 2.80 -11.63 3.52
CA ALA A 48 2.27 -12.97 3.36
C ALA A 48 2.99 -13.98 4.30
N GLY A 49 4.29 -13.76 4.55
CA GLY A 49 5.09 -14.59 5.46
C GLY A 49 5.29 -16.02 4.94
N LEU A 50 5.18 -16.20 3.63
CA LEU A 50 5.30 -17.48 2.94
C LEU A 50 6.75 -17.63 2.50
N GLU A 51 7.52 -18.33 3.32
CA GLU A 51 8.95 -18.56 3.09
C GLU A 51 9.25 -20.05 3.21
N HIS A 52 10.17 -20.53 2.38
CA HIS A 52 10.64 -21.91 2.45
C HIS A 52 12.07 -22.02 1.94
N GLU A 53 12.79 -23.02 2.43
CA GLU A 53 14.11 -23.37 1.94
C GLU A 53 13.95 -24.48 0.89
N VAL A 54 14.32 -24.17 -0.36
CA VAL A 54 14.15 -25.11 -1.49
C VAL A 54 15.24 -26.18 -1.46
N VAL A 55 16.47 -25.76 -1.16
CA VAL A 55 17.64 -26.61 -0.92
C VAL A 55 18.52 -25.93 0.15
N PRO A 56 19.42 -26.67 0.83
CA PRO A 56 20.26 -26.08 1.87
C PRO A 56 20.99 -24.81 1.42
N GLY A 57 20.72 -23.69 2.09
CA GLY A 57 21.26 -22.36 1.80
C GLY A 57 20.49 -21.52 0.77
N VAL A 58 19.36 -22.01 0.24
CA VAL A 58 18.55 -21.29 -0.76
C VAL A 58 17.13 -21.09 -0.23
N VAL A 59 16.84 -19.86 0.17
CA VAL A 59 15.54 -19.46 0.75
C VAL A 59 14.74 -18.64 -0.25
N GLU A 60 13.49 -19.03 -0.47
CA GLU A 60 12.52 -18.27 -1.23
C GLU A 60 11.55 -17.54 -0.30
N SER A 61 11.21 -16.31 -0.68
CA SER A 61 10.18 -15.50 -0.04
C SER A 61 9.13 -15.13 -1.08
N LEU A 62 7.88 -15.55 -0.83
CA LEU A 62 6.78 -15.41 -1.78
C LEU A 62 6.00 -14.13 -1.48
N LYS A 63 6.11 -13.16 -2.38
CA LYS A 63 5.24 -11.98 -2.40
C LYS A 63 3.92 -12.33 -3.10
N VAL A 64 2.81 -12.15 -2.39
CA VAL A 64 1.46 -12.38 -2.92
C VAL A 64 0.74 -11.05 -3.08
N ILE A 65 0.22 -10.77 -4.27
CA ILE A 65 -0.62 -9.61 -4.55
C ILE A 65 -1.89 -10.08 -5.25
N THR A 66 -3.04 -9.58 -4.82
CA THR A 66 -4.34 -9.94 -5.40
C THR A 66 -5.04 -8.72 -5.97
N LYS A 67 -5.85 -8.96 -7.01
CA LYS A 67 -6.68 -7.90 -7.62
C LYS A 67 -7.65 -7.31 -6.60
N PHE A 68 -8.29 -8.17 -5.80
CA PHE A 68 -9.24 -7.74 -4.76
C PHE A 68 -8.60 -6.76 -3.76
N CYS A 69 -7.45 -7.11 -3.18
CA CYS A 69 -6.77 -6.24 -2.22
C CYS A 69 -6.24 -4.96 -2.87
N SER A 70 -5.73 -5.05 -4.10
CA SER A 70 -5.25 -3.90 -4.87
C SER A 70 -6.38 -2.91 -5.21
N GLU A 71 -7.54 -3.41 -5.62
CA GLU A 71 -8.71 -2.56 -5.93
C GLU A 71 -9.27 -1.89 -4.67
N ARG A 72 -9.41 -2.62 -3.56
CA ARG A 72 -9.97 -2.04 -2.32
C ARG A 72 -9.06 -0.96 -1.74
N ILE A 73 -7.74 -1.16 -1.75
CA ILE A 73 -6.80 -0.15 -1.24
C ILE A 73 -6.73 1.07 -2.17
N ALA A 74 -6.76 0.86 -3.49
CA ALA A 74 -6.83 1.94 -4.45
C ALA A 74 -8.12 2.76 -4.26
N LYS A 75 -9.27 2.09 -4.14
CA LYS A 75 -10.56 2.74 -3.89
C LYS A 75 -10.51 3.57 -2.61
N TYR A 76 -10.01 3.00 -1.52
CA TYR A 76 -9.84 3.72 -0.25
C TYR A 76 -8.96 4.97 -0.43
N ALA A 77 -7.86 4.87 -1.17
CA ALA A 77 -6.97 6.01 -1.42
C ALA A 77 -7.64 7.14 -2.23
N PHE A 78 -8.39 6.80 -3.28
CA PHE A 78 -9.14 7.79 -4.07
C PHE A 78 -10.30 8.42 -3.29
N GLU A 79 -11.05 7.63 -2.51
CA GLU A 79 -12.10 8.15 -1.62
C GLU A 79 -11.54 9.06 -0.54
N TYR A 80 -10.43 8.66 0.10
CA TYR A 80 -9.74 9.50 1.06
C TYR A 80 -9.29 10.81 0.44
N ALA A 81 -8.70 10.77 -0.75
CA ALA A 81 -8.28 11.96 -1.47
C ALA A 81 -9.46 12.89 -1.78
N TYR A 82 -10.59 12.34 -2.25
CA TYR A 82 -11.81 13.10 -2.52
C TYR A 82 -12.35 13.78 -1.26
N LEU A 83 -12.55 13.02 -0.18
CA LEU A 83 -13.12 13.50 1.08
C LEU A 83 -12.22 14.53 1.79
N ASN A 84 -10.90 14.46 1.57
CA ASN A 84 -9.92 15.35 2.20
C ASN A 84 -9.39 16.43 1.23
N ASN A 85 -10.10 16.70 0.14
CA ASN A 85 -9.77 17.75 -0.83
C ASN A 85 -8.36 17.64 -1.44
N ARG A 86 -7.79 16.43 -1.49
CA ARG A 86 -6.53 16.16 -2.21
C ARG A 86 -6.82 16.08 -3.70
N LYS A 87 -5.89 16.55 -4.53
CA LYS A 87 -6.05 16.65 -6.00
C LYS A 87 -5.17 15.67 -6.78
N LYS A 88 -4.49 14.77 -6.09
CA LYS A 88 -3.57 13.82 -6.70
C LYS A 88 -3.43 12.58 -5.81
N VAL A 89 -3.52 11.41 -6.45
CA VAL A 89 -3.10 10.13 -5.87
C VAL A 89 -1.91 9.62 -6.68
N THR A 90 -0.85 9.19 -6.01
CA THR A 90 0.34 8.62 -6.67
C THR A 90 0.47 7.16 -6.26
N ALA A 91 0.28 6.23 -7.20
CA ALA A 91 0.51 4.82 -6.98
C ALA A 91 2.02 4.52 -7.07
N VAL A 92 2.63 4.05 -5.98
CA VAL A 92 4.05 3.70 -5.92
C VAL A 92 4.21 2.21 -6.19
N HIS A 93 5.06 1.84 -7.14
CA HIS A 93 5.24 0.46 -7.59
C HIS A 93 6.63 0.23 -8.20
N LYS A 94 6.98 -1.04 -8.43
CA LYS A 94 8.18 -1.50 -9.14
C LYS A 94 7.85 -2.49 -10.26
N ALA A 95 6.72 -2.27 -10.94
CA ALA A 95 6.25 -3.04 -12.10
C ALA A 95 7.24 -3.15 -13.28
N ASN A 96 8.33 -2.35 -13.29
CA ASN A 96 9.40 -2.51 -14.28
C ASN A 96 10.21 -3.81 -14.06
N ILE A 97 10.31 -4.30 -12.83
CA ILE A 97 10.95 -5.57 -12.47
C ILE A 97 9.88 -6.61 -12.11
N MET A 98 8.97 -6.26 -11.18
CA MET A 98 7.88 -7.13 -10.73
C MET A 98 6.68 -7.02 -11.68
N LYS A 99 6.86 -7.50 -12.92
CA LYS A 99 5.89 -7.30 -14.02
C LYS A 99 4.49 -7.82 -13.72
N LEU A 100 4.37 -8.92 -12.98
CA LEU A 100 3.07 -9.54 -12.67
C LEU A 100 2.46 -8.97 -11.38
N ALA A 101 3.17 -9.08 -10.25
CA ALA A 101 2.63 -8.67 -8.94
C ALA A 101 2.36 -7.16 -8.87
N ASP A 102 3.39 -6.34 -9.08
CA ASP A 102 3.22 -4.87 -9.05
C ASP A 102 2.53 -4.35 -10.31
N GLY A 103 2.59 -5.10 -11.42
CA GLY A 103 1.81 -4.81 -12.62
C GLY A 103 0.31 -4.91 -12.36
N LEU A 104 -0.14 -5.98 -11.70
CA LEU A 104 -1.52 -6.18 -11.28
C LEU A 104 -1.99 -5.04 -10.37
N PHE A 105 -1.20 -4.69 -9.35
CA PHE A 105 -1.49 -3.56 -8.48
C PHE A 105 -1.67 -2.24 -9.26
N LEU A 106 -0.71 -1.92 -10.14
CA LEU A 106 -0.75 -0.70 -10.95
C LEU A 106 -1.97 -0.67 -11.89
N GLU A 107 -2.31 -1.79 -12.49
CA GLU A 107 -3.50 -1.92 -13.34
C GLU A 107 -4.78 -1.68 -12.52
N SER A 108 -4.92 -2.32 -11.36
CA SER A 108 -6.05 -2.08 -10.45
C SER A 108 -6.16 -0.61 -10.03
N CYS A 109 -5.05 0.06 -9.72
CA CYS A 109 -5.06 1.50 -9.45
C CYS A 109 -5.57 2.32 -10.64
N ARG A 110 -5.14 1.98 -11.86
CA ARG A 110 -5.59 2.67 -13.09
C ARG A 110 -7.07 2.42 -13.39
N GLU A 111 -7.56 1.21 -13.14
CA GLU A 111 -8.99 0.88 -13.30
C GLU A 111 -9.86 1.68 -12.32
N VAL A 112 -9.43 1.78 -11.06
CA VAL A 112 -10.13 2.58 -10.05
C VAL A 112 -10.07 4.07 -10.38
N ALA A 113 -8.92 4.58 -10.84
CA ALA A 113 -8.74 5.99 -11.18
C ALA A 113 -9.78 6.51 -12.19
N LYS A 114 -10.21 5.67 -13.14
CA LYS A 114 -11.27 6.02 -14.12
C LYS A 114 -12.59 6.45 -13.47
N LYS A 115 -12.85 6.04 -12.22
CA LYS A 115 -14.06 6.38 -11.46
C LYS A 115 -13.95 7.72 -10.71
N TYR A 116 -12.76 8.33 -10.65
CA TYR A 116 -12.48 9.58 -9.93
C TYR A 116 -11.82 10.61 -10.85
N PRO A 117 -12.52 11.12 -11.88
CA PRO A 117 -11.93 12.00 -12.89
C PRO A 117 -11.42 13.36 -12.37
N GLY A 118 -11.76 13.73 -11.13
CA GLY A 118 -11.29 14.96 -10.48
C GLY A 118 -10.01 14.82 -9.65
N ILE A 119 -9.35 13.66 -9.70
CA ILE A 119 -8.14 13.30 -8.94
C ILE A 119 -7.07 12.75 -9.88
#